data_AF-A0A2G9TM10-F1
#
_entry.id   AF-A0A2G9TM10-F1
#
_cell.length_a   1.000
_cell.length_b   1.000
_cell.length_c   1.000
_cell.angle_alpha   90.00
_cell.angle_beta   90.00
_cell.angle_gamma   90.00
#
_symmetry.space_group_name_H-M   'P 1'
#
loop_
_entity.id
_entity.type
_entity.pdbx_description
1 polymer ?
#
loop_
_entity_poly.entity_id
_entity_poly.type
_entity_poly.pdbx_seq_one_letter_code
_entity_poly.pdbx_strand_id
1 'polypeptide(L)'
;MNKLATELEDQATEIRDRQIVAAIIFVIAFPGVICNTLVAMFTRRLPTLNNSFGRLTASQATGEIVLCASFAFHYVPMVAL
;
A
#
# COMPACT_ATOMS: atom_id res chain seq x y z
N MET A 1 -36.32 -20.35 3.99
CA MET A 1 -35.07 -19.87 4.63
C MET A 1 -35.44 -18.74 5.57
N ASN A 2 -34.95 -18.77 6.80
CA ASN A 2 -35.30 -17.79 7.83
C ASN A 2 -34.44 -16.52 7.63
N LYS A 3 -35.02 -15.33 7.84
CA LYS A 3 -34.38 -14.03 7.60
C LYS A 3 -33.00 -13.90 8.28
N LEU A 4 -32.88 -14.47 9.48
CA LEU A 4 -31.63 -14.51 10.25
C LEU A 4 -30.49 -15.24 9.50
N ALA A 5 -30.80 -16.32 8.77
CA ALA A 5 -29.78 -17.06 8.03
C ALA A 5 -29.20 -16.21 6.89
N THR A 6 -30.06 -15.45 6.21
CA THR A 6 -29.64 -14.53 5.14
C THR A 6 -28.80 -13.38 5.67
N GLU A 7 -29.15 -12.82 6.82
CA GLU A 7 -28.36 -11.75 7.47
C GLU A 7 -26.95 -12.24 7.86
N LEU A 8 -26.82 -13.49 8.35
CA LEU A 8 -25.52 -14.06 8.70
C LEU A 8 -24.65 -14.33 7.47
N GLU A 9 -25.24 -14.82 6.37
CA GLU A 9 -24.52 -15.05 5.10
C GLU A 9 -24.01 -13.74 4.48
N ASP A 10 -24.81 -12.66 4.58
CA ASP A 10 -24.46 -11.34 4.07
C ASP A 10 -23.30 -10.72 4.87
N GLN A 11 -23.35 -10.79 6.20
CA GLN A 11 -22.27 -10.34 7.09
C GLN A 11 -20.96 -11.12 6.84
N ALA A 12 -21.04 -12.44 6.67
CA ALA A 12 -19.87 -13.26 6.39
C ALA A 12 -19.24 -12.93 5.02
N THR A 13 -20.06 -12.54 4.05
CA THR A 13 -19.58 -12.10 2.73
C THR A 13 -18.91 -10.74 2.80
N GLU A 14 -19.51 -9.79 3.53
CA GLU A 14 -18.96 -8.45 3.70
C GLU A 14 -17.57 -8.48 4.38
N ILE A 15 -17.42 -9.28 5.44
CA ILE A 15 -16.12 -9.47 6.11
C ILE A 15 -15.09 -10.05 5.14
N ARG A 16 -15.46 -11.08 4.36
CA ARG A 16 -14.55 -11.71 3.39
C ARG A 16 -14.09 -10.71 2.33
N ASP A 17 -15.00 -9.89 1.81
CA ASP A 17 -14.67 -8.90 0.80
C ASP A 17 -13.72 -7.83 1.34
N ARG A 18 -13.93 -7.37 2.58
CA ARG A 18 -12.99 -6.48 3.29
C ARG A 18 -11.59 -7.09 3.41
N GLN A 19 -11.49 -8.37 3.81
CA GLN A 19 -10.20 -9.06 3.93
C GLN A 19 -9.47 -9.15 2.58
N ILE A 20 -10.20 -9.45 1.50
CA ILE A 20 -9.63 -9.52 0.15
C ILE A 20 -9.11 -8.14 -0.29
N VAL A 21 -9.89 -7.08 -0.07
CA VAL A 21 -9.49 -5.71 -0.39
C VAL A 21 -8.24 -5.30 0.40
N ALA A 22 -8.22 -5.57 1.71
CA ALA A 22 -7.07 -5.30 2.56
C ALA A 22 -5.83 -6.05 2.10
N ALA A 23 -5.95 -7.33 1.74
CA ALA A 23 -4.84 -8.14 1.24
C ALA A 23 -4.27 -7.60 -0.08
N ILE A 24 -5.13 -7.23 -1.04
CA ILE A 24 -4.70 -6.66 -2.33
C ILE A 24 -3.93 -5.36 -2.11
N ILE A 25 -4.47 -4.45 -1.29
CA ILE A 25 -3.83 -3.17 -1.02
C ILE A 25 -2.50 -3.37 -0.31
N PHE A 26 -2.43 -4.29 0.66
CA PHE A 26 -1.19 -4.59 1.37
C PHE A 26 -0.11 -5.13 0.43
N VAL A 27 -0.46 -6.08 -0.45
CA VAL A 27 0.47 -6.67 -1.42
C VAL A 27 0.99 -5.66 -2.44
N ILE A 28 0.26 -4.58 -2.71
CA ILE A 28 0.73 -3.49 -3.59
C ILE A 28 1.57 -2.49 -2.80
N ALA A 29 1.04 -2.02 -1.66
CA ALA A 29 1.61 -0.93 -0.89
C ALA A 29 2.90 -1.34 -0.18
N PHE A 30 2.97 -2.53 0.41
CA PHE A 30 4.15 -2.96 1.16
C PHE A 30 5.41 -3.09 0.27
N PRO A 31 5.37 -3.76 -0.90
CA PRO A 31 6.48 -3.71 -1.85
C PRO A 31 6.75 -2.30 -2.38
N GLY A 32 5.71 -1.47 -2.54
CA GLY A 32 5.83 -0.07 -2.91
C GLY A 32 6.73 0.72 -1.95
N VAL A 33 6.60 0.50 -0.64
CA VAL A 33 7.49 1.11 0.38
C VAL A 33 8.94 0.67 0.15
N ILE A 34 9.17 -0.63 -0.02
CA ILE A 34 10.53 -1.19 -0.17
C ILE A 34 11.19 -0.67 -1.46
N CYS A 35 10.52 -0.80 -2.59
CA CYS A 35 11.03 -0.41 -3.90
C CYS A 35 11.33 1.10 -3.97
N ASN A 36 10.40 1.94 -3.51
CA ASN A 36 10.62 3.38 -3.53
C ASN A 36 11.71 3.82 -2.54
N THR A 37 11.88 3.12 -1.42
CA THR A 37 13.02 3.34 -0.52
C THR A 37 14.35 3.03 -1.21
N LEU A 38 14.43 1.92 -1.94
CA LEU A 38 15.62 1.59 -2.74
C LEU A 38 15.90 2.63 -3.82
N VAL A 39 14.88 3.08 -4.55
CA VAL A 39 15.03 4.15 -5.54
C VAL A 39 15.57 5.41 -4.87
N ALA A 40 14.93 5.90 -3.81
CA ALA A 40 15.37 7.10 -3.10
C ALA A 40 16.80 6.98 -2.54
N MET A 41 17.22 5.78 -2.15
CA MET A 41 18.59 5.48 -1.72
C MET A 41 19.58 5.53 -2.88
N PHE A 42 19.34 4.77 -3.96
CA PHE A 42 20.27 4.68 -5.09
C PHE A 42 20.41 6.01 -5.82
N THR A 43 19.33 6.76 -5.98
CA THR A 43 19.37 8.06 -6.65
C THR A 43 20.20 9.09 -5.88
N ARG A 44 20.34 8.95 -4.56
CA ARG A 44 21.23 9.79 -3.73
C ARG A 44 22.68 9.29 -3.69
N ARG A 45 22.93 8.02 -4.01
CA ARG A 45 24.26 7.38 -3.87
C ARG A 45 25.03 7.28 -5.18
N LEU A 46 24.35 7.25 -6.32
CA LEU A 46 25.00 7.13 -7.62
C LEU A 46 25.38 8.51 -8.19
N PRO A 47 26.67 8.77 -8.46
CA PRO A 47 27.13 10.05 -9.00
C PRO A 47 26.49 10.40 -10.36
N THR A 48 26.17 9.39 -11.17
CA THR A 48 25.49 9.53 -12.46
C THR A 48 24.08 10.10 -12.34
N LEU A 49 23.44 9.97 -11.17
CA LEU A 49 22.12 10.48 -10.86
C LEU A 49 22.14 11.79 -10.05
N ASN A 50 23.32 12.39 -9.84
CA ASN A 50 23.44 13.71 -9.21
C ASN A 50 23.14 14.84 -10.19
N ASN A 51 21.99 14.78 -10.82
CA ASN A 51 21.48 15.75 -11.77
C ASN A 51 20.01 16.07 -11.45
N SER A 52 19.41 17.04 -12.14
CA SER A 52 18.02 17.45 -11.88
C SER A 52 17.01 16.32 -12.01
N PHE A 53 17.20 15.38 -12.95
CA PHE A 53 16.32 14.23 -13.11
C PHE A 53 16.43 13.26 -11.93
N GLY A 54 17.64 12.94 -11.46
CA GLY A 54 17.79 12.11 -10.27
C GLY A 54 17.18 12.77 -9.02
N ARG A 55 17.35 14.08 -8.84
CA ARG A 55 16.68 14.80 -7.73
C ARG A 55 15.16 14.72 -7.82
N LEU A 56 14.59 14.84 -9.02
CA LEU A 56 13.15 14.67 -9.25
C LEU A 56 12.68 13.26 -8.91
N THR A 57 13.37 12.23 -9.41
CA THR A 57 13.06 10.82 -9.13
C THR A 57 13.14 10.51 -7.65
N ALA A 58 14.15 11.02 -6.94
CA ALA A 58 14.26 10.84 -5.49
C ALA A 58 13.10 11.52 -4.72
N SER A 59 12.64 12.68 -5.19
CA SER A 59 11.49 13.38 -4.61
C SER A 59 10.19 12.59 -4.84
N GLN A 60 9.97 12.08 -6.06
CA GLN A 60 8.80 11.26 -6.38
C GLN A 60 8.79 9.98 -5.56
N ALA A 61 9.92 9.27 -5.49
CA ALA A 61 10.05 8.07 -4.68
C ALA A 61 9.79 8.36 -3.19
N THR A 62 10.22 9.52 -2.67
CA THR A 62 9.91 9.90 -1.28
C THR A 62 8.41 10.10 -1.06
N GLY A 63 7.71 10.71 -2.01
CA GLY A 63 6.24 10.84 -1.97
C GLY A 63 5.53 9.49 -1.97
N GLU A 64 5.95 8.58 -2.85
CA GLU A 64 5.41 7.22 -2.93
C GLU A 64 5.69 6.41 -1.66
N ILE A 65 6.86 6.57 -1.01
CA ILE A 65 7.13 5.92 0.29
C ILE A 65 6.07 6.32 1.31
N VAL A 66 5.76 7.61 1.44
CA VAL A 66 4.77 8.11 2.41
C VAL A 66 3.37 7.61 2.06
N LEU A 67 2.99 7.66 0.78
CA LEU A 67 1.70 7.16 0.30
C LEU A 67 1.54 5.67 0.59
N CYS A 68 2.48 4.85 0.10
CA CYS A 68 2.46 3.40 0.30
C CYS A 68 2.55 3.01 1.78
N ALA A 69 3.32 3.72 2.60
CA ALA A 69 3.36 3.46 4.05
C ALA A 69 2.03 3.78 4.73
N SER A 70 1.37 4.87 4.33
CA SER A 70 0.03 5.23 4.85
C SER A 70 -0.98 4.14 4.50
N PHE A 71 -0.97 3.63 3.26
CA PHE A 71 -1.87 2.54 2.88
C PHE A 71 -1.54 1.23 3.60
N ALA A 72 -0.27 0.82 3.66
CA ALA A 72 0.13 -0.44 4.25
C ALA A 72 -0.07 -0.51 5.77
N PHE A 73 0.21 0.59 6.49
CA PHE A 73 0.24 0.59 7.95
C PHE A 73 -0.94 1.31 8.61
N HIS A 74 -1.73 2.10 7.87
CA HIS A 74 -2.90 2.79 8.42
C HIS A 74 -4.20 2.31 7.77
N TYR A 75 -4.29 2.36 6.44
CA TYR A 75 -5.52 1.99 5.72
C TYR A 75 -5.82 0.49 5.78
N VAL A 76 -4.81 -0.37 5.56
CA VAL A 76 -5.01 -1.83 5.59
C VAL A 76 -5.51 -2.31 6.96
N PRO A 77 -4.92 -1.93 8.11
CA PRO A 77 -5.47 -2.28 9.42
C PRO A 77 -6.89 -1.76 9.64
N MET A 78 -7.21 -0.56 9.14
CA MET A 78 -8.56 0.01 9.24
C MET A 78 -9.60 -0.81 8.46
N VAL A 79 -9.22 -1.39 7.32
CA VAL A 79 -10.14 -2.19 6.48
C VAL A 79 -10.21 -3.65 6.92
N ALA A 80 -9.10 -4.18 7.45
CA ALA A 80 -9.00 -5.58 7.88
C ALA A 80 -9.59 -5.85 9.28
N LEU A 81 -9.74 -4.81 10.11
CA LEU A 81 -10.29 -4.91 11.46
C LEU A 81 -11.76 -4.45 11.50
#